data_AF-A0A7K9HXQ5-F1
#
_entry.id   AF-A0A7K9HXQ5-F1
#
_cell.length_a   1.000
_cell.length_b   1.000
_cell.length_c   1.000
_cell.angle_alpha   90.00
_cell.angle_beta   90.00
_cell.angle_gamma   90.00
#
_symmetry.space_group_name_H-M   'P 1'
#
loop_
_entity.id
_entity.type
_entity.pdbx_description
1 polymer ?
#
loop_
_entity_poly.entity_id
_entity_poly.type
_entity_poly.pdbx_seq_one_letter_code
_entity_poly.pdbx_strand_id
1 'polypeptide(L)'
;SAKTSPSVVFENIESCSPKCLRMLLENISGLAVDDDFTVEVIPEINVAVATFTKSMDTEEFVKKCSRNKRIKEFKITARLLELTQSIKAENVPDSISTDYLKVYFESAWNGGGQVSDIQLFPEKKSAIITFRDHKGNT
;
A
#
# COMPACT_ATOMS: atom_id res chain seq x y z
N SER A 1 18.06 -6.24 16.35
CA SER A 1 16.67 -6.69 16.18
C SER A 1 16.12 -5.97 14.96
N ALA A 2 15.79 -6.69 13.88
CA ALA A 2 15.14 -6.06 12.74
C ALA A 2 13.75 -5.60 13.20
N LYS A 3 13.46 -4.30 13.09
CA LYS A 3 12.09 -3.81 13.34
C LYS A 3 11.20 -4.48 12.30
N THR A 4 10.27 -5.31 12.75
CA THR A 4 9.19 -5.82 11.91
C THR A 4 8.36 -4.64 11.40
N SER A 5 7.97 -4.69 10.12
CA SER A 5 7.17 -3.63 9.51
C SER A 5 5.83 -3.52 10.26
N PRO A 6 5.38 -2.31 10.65
CA PRO A 6 4.05 -2.11 11.21
C PRO A 6 2.96 -2.22 10.14
N SER A 7 3.34 -2.43 8.88
CA SER A 7 2.43 -2.45 7.74
C SER A 7 2.35 -3.83 7.10
N VAL A 8 1.14 -4.19 6.67
CA VAL A 8 0.81 -5.44 5.99
C VAL A 8 0.14 -5.08 4.68
N VAL A 9 0.67 -5.62 3.59
CA VAL A 9 0.10 -5.46 2.25
C VAL A 9 -0.80 -6.64 1.93
N PHE A 10 -1.96 -6.32 1.36
CA PHE A 10 -2.96 -7.26 0.91
C PHE A 10 -3.12 -7.13 -0.60
N GLU A 11 -2.98 -8.22 -1.34
CA GLU A 11 -3.10 -8.24 -2.80
C GLU A 11 -4.33 -9.07 -3.20
N ASN A 12 -4.81 -8.89 -4.44
CA ASN A 12 -5.99 -9.55 -4.99
C ASN A 12 -7.29 -9.23 -4.23
N ILE A 13 -7.45 -7.97 -3.79
CA ILE A 13 -8.61 -7.55 -3.01
C ILE A 13 -9.89 -7.31 -3.84
N GLU A 14 -9.84 -7.49 -5.15
CA GLU A 14 -10.94 -7.21 -6.10
C GLU A 14 -12.27 -7.91 -5.75
N SER A 15 -12.20 -9.08 -5.12
CA SER A 15 -13.38 -9.84 -4.68
C SER A 15 -13.94 -9.38 -3.32
N CYS A 16 -13.34 -8.37 -2.70
CA CYS A 16 -13.65 -7.91 -1.36
C CYS A 16 -13.84 -6.39 -1.34
N SER A 17 -15.05 -5.92 -1.02
CA SER A 17 -15.29 -4.48 -0.92
C SER A 17 -14.44 -3.85 0.20
N PRO A 18 -14.07 -2.56 0.12
CA PRO A 18 -13.28 -1.90 1.16
C PRO A 18 -13.87 -2.04 2.56
N LYS A 19 -15.20 -1.97 2.68
CA LYS A 19 -15.91 -2.18 3.95
C LYS A 19 -15.80 -3.62 4.43
N CYS A 20 -15.93 -4.60 3.52
CA CYS A 20 -15.75 -6.02 3.86
C CYS A 20 -14.32 -6.31 4.32
N LEU A 21 -13.32 -5.74 3.64
CA LEU A 21 -11.92 -5.87 4.01
C LEU A 21 -11.67 -5.29 5.41
N ARG A 22 -12.08 -4.05 5.68
CA ARG A 22 -11.96 -3.42 7.00
C ARG A 22 -12.52 -4.31 8.11
N MET A 23 -13.77 -4.77 7.98
CA MET A 23 -14.40 -5.66 8.96
C MET A 23 -13.65 -7.00 9.14
N LEU A 24 -13.10 -7.54 8.06
CA LEU A 24 -12.32 -8.77 8.11
C LEU A 24 -11.01 -8.57 8.87
N LEU A 25 -10.33 -7.46 8.64
CA LEU A 25 -9.08 -7.12 9.32
C LEU A 25 -9.31 -6.86 10.81
N GLU A 26 -10.37 -6.13 11.18
CA GLU A 26 -10.77 -5.92 12.59
C GLU A 26 -10.99 -7.24 13.33
N ASN A 27 -11.70 -8.18 12.69
CA ASN A 27 -11.97 -9.48 13.29
C ASN A 27 -10.68 -10.31 13.49
N ILE A 28 -9.77 -10.28 12.51
CA ILE A 28 -8.51 -11.05 12.59
C ILE A 28 -7.53 -10.43 13.60
N SER A 29 -7.44 -9.10 13.65
CA SER A 29 -6.52 -8.37 14.52
C SER A 29 -7.04 -8.26 15.96
N GLY A 30 -8.36 -8.19 16.13
CA GLY A 30 -8.99 -7.80 17.40
C GLY A 30 -8.83 -6.32 17.72
N LEU A 31 -8.53 -5.49 16.70
CA LEU A 31 -8.29 -4.06 16.79
C LEU A 31 -9.33 -3.29 15.98
N ALA A 32 -9.50 -2.00 16.26
CA ALA A 32 -10.43 -1.13 15.53
C ALA A 32 -9.73 -0.36 14.40
N VAL A 33 -10.34 -0.33 13.21
CA VAL A 33 -9.86 0.53 12.11
C VAL A 33 -10.07 1.99 12.50
N ASP A 34 -9.17 2.87 12.02
CA ASP A 34 -9.11 4.30 12.27
C ASP A 34 -8.68 4.70 13.71
N ASP A 35 -8.80 3.80 14.69
CA ASP A 35 -8.28 4.00 16.07
C ASP A 35 -6.91 3.31 16.28
N ASP A 36 -6.82 2.01 15.98
CA ASP A 36 -5.64 1.18 16.27
C ASP A 36 -4.79 0.89 15.01
N PHE A 37 -5.38 1.04 13.82
CA PHE A 37 -4.71 0.89 12.53
C PHE A 37 -5.50 1.57 11.40
N THR A 38 -4.80 1.95 10.33
CA THR A 38 -5.43 2.51 9.11
C THR A 38 -5.41 1.49 7.98
N VAL A 39 -6.35 1.62 7.04
CA VAL A 39 -6.40 0.80 5.81
C VAL A 39 -6.55 1.72 4.60
N GLU A 40 -5.49 1.79 3.81
CA GLU A 40 -5.46 2.49 2.53
C GLU A 40 -5.71 1.50 1.40
N VAL A 41 -6.68 1.78 0.53
CA VAL A 41 -7.01 0.94 -0.62
C VAL A 41 -6.50 1.61 -1.89
N ILE A 42 -5.72 0.88 -2.67
CA ILE A 42 -5.12 1.32 -3.94
C ILE A 42 -5.77 0.51 -5.07
N PRO A 43 -6.97 0.91 -5.53
CA PRO A 43 -7.73 0.18 -6.54
C PRO A 43 -7.06 0.17 -7.91
N GLU A 44 -6.05 1.02 -8.14
CA GLU A 44 -5.21 1.05 -9.36
C GLU A 44 -4.46 -0.26 -9.59
N ILE A 45 -4.06 -0.93 -8.50
CA ILE A 45 -3.24 -2.15 -8.54
C ILE A 45 -3.83 -3.29 -7.71
N ASN A 46 -5.11 -3.20 -7.34
CA ASN A 46 -5.82 -4.20 -6.52
C ASN A 46 -5.09 -4.56 -5.21
N VAL A 47 -4.58 -3.54 -4.53
CA VAL A 47 -3.85 -3.67 -3.26
C VAL A 47 -4.52 -2.87 -2.15
N ALA A 48 -4.40 -3.34 -0.91
CA ALA A 48 -4.60 -2.51 0.27
C ALA A 48 -3.40 -2.61 1.21
N VAL A 49 -3.14 -1.54 1.95
CA VAL A 49 -2.10 -1.50 2.98
C VAL A 49 -2.76 -1.20 4.31
N ALA A 50 -2.63 -2.13 5.26
CA ALA A 50 -2.96 -1.88 6.65
C ALA A 50 -1.72 -1.40 7.39
N THR A 51 -1.81 -0.29 8.13
CA THR A 51 -0.72 0.23 8.95
C THR A 51 -1.16 0.30 10.40
N PHE A 52 -0.53 -0.52 11.24
CA PHE A 52 -0.87 -0.64 12.66
C PHE A 52 -0.16 0.44 13.47
N THR A 53 -0.93 1.32 14.08
CA THR A 53 -0.41 2.38 14.96
C THR A 53 -0.22 1.85 16.38
N LYS A 54 -1.05 0.89 16.78
CA LYS A 54 -0.89 0.14 18.02
C LYS A 54 0.12 -0.99 17.86
N SER A 55 0.91 -1.23 18.90
CA SER A 55 1.87 -2.33 18.93
C SER A 55 1.17 -3.66 18.68
N MET A 56 1.60 -4.35 17.63
CA MET A 56 1.06 -5.65 17.20
C MET A 56 2.18 -6.50 16.62
N ASP A 57 2.09 -7.82 16.85
CA ASP A 57 2.91 -8.79 16.12
C ASP A 57 2.36 -8.97 14.69
N THR A 58 2.93 -8.23 13.74
CA THR A 58 2.50 -8.24 12.35
C THR A 58 2.82 -9.56 11.63
N GLU A 59 3.84 -10.31 12.06
CA GLU A 59 4.13 -11.64 11.53
C GLU A 59 3.06 -12.64 11.95
N GLU A 60 2.70 -12.66 13.24
CA GLU A 60 1.63 -13.52 13.72
C GLU A 60 0.29 -13.13 13.10
N PHE A 61 0.02 -11.84 12.92
CA PHE A 61 -1.18 -11.38 12.22
C PHE A 61 -1.24 -11.87 10.77
N VAL A 62 -0.14 -11.83 10.01
CA VAL A 62 -0.06 -12.42 8.66
C VAL A 62 -0.33 -13.93 8.69
N LYS A 63 0.19 -14.66 9.69
CA LYS A 63 -0.11 -16.09 9.88
C LYS A 63 -1.59 -16.34 10.20
N LYS A 64 -2.25 -15.46 10.95
CA LYS A 64 -3.70 -15.54 11.18
C LYS A 64 -4.47 -15.28 9.89
N CYS A 65 -4.06 -14.30 9.08
CA CYS A 65 -4.68 -14.02 7.78
C CYS A 65 -4.61 -15.25 6.85
N SER A 66 -3.44 -15.89 6.74
CA SER A 66 -3.26 -17.07 5.87
C SER A 66 -4.08 -18.29 6.31
N ARG A 67 -4.55 -18.33 7.56
CA ARG A 67 -5.44 -19.39 8.10
C ARG A 67 -6.92 -19.01 8.03
N ASN A 68 -7.26 -17.73 7.85
CA ASN A 68 -8.63 -17.25 7.84
C ASN A 68 -9.41 -17.75 6.61
N LYS A 69 -10.61 -18.30 6.84
CA LYS A 69 -11.44 -18.89 5.77
C LYS A 69 -11.84 -17.88 4.70
N ARG A 70 -12.27 -16.67 5.10
CA ARG A 70 -12.72 -15.63 4.16
C ARG A 70 -11.58 -15.07 3.34
N ILE A 71 -10.40 -14.87 3.94
CA ILE A 71 -9.19 -14.47 3.20
C ILE A 71 -8.90 -15.47 2.07
N LYS A 72 -8.98 -16.78 2.36
CA LYS A 72 -8.80 -17.84 1.34
C LYS A 72 -9.92 -17.87 0.30
N GLU A 73 -11.17 -17.71 0.71
CA GLU A 73 -12.34 -17.68 -0.19
C GLU A 73 -12.22 -16.52 -1.19
N PHE A 74 -11.81 -15.34 -0.73
CA PHE A 74 -11.55 -14.18 -1.57
C PHE A 74 -10.20 -14.23 -2.31
N LYS A 75 -9.37 -15.25 -2.06
CA LYS A 75 -8.03 -15.41 -2.62
C LYS A 75 -7.10 -14.22 -2.34
N ILE A 76 -7.32 -13.53 -1.23
CA ILE A 76 -6.48 -12.42 -0.78
C ILE A 76 -5.17 -13.00 -0.25
N THR A 77 -4.04 -12.43 -0.65
CA THR A 77 -2.74 -12.69 -0.04
C THR A 77 -2.44 -11.61 0.98
N ALA A 78 -1.72 -11.97 2.05
CA ALA A 78 -1.26 -11.03 3.06
C ALA A 78 0.23 -11.28 3.31
N ARG A 79 1.03 -10.22 3.32
CA ARG A 79 2.46 -10.27 3.64
C ARG A 79 2.90 -8.97 4.29
N LEU A 80 4.01 -9.00 5.03
CA LEU A 80 4.58 -7.76 5.56
C LEU A 80 4.92 -6.81 4.41
N LEU A 81 4.63 -5.53 4.60
CA LEU A 81 5.07 -4.50 3.67
C LEU A 81 6.57 -4.28 3.89
N GLU A 82 7.36 -4.78 2.95
CA GLU A 82 8.80 -4.50 2.86
C GLU A 82 9.02 -3.04 2.46
N LEU A 83 10.28 -2.61 2.51
CA LEU A 83 10.68 -1.33 1.94
C LEU A 83 10.24 -1.28 0.47
N THR A 84 9.31 -0.38 0.16
CA THR A 84 8.69 -0.26 -1.16
C THR A 84 9.50 0.68 -2.06
N GLN A 85 9.54 0.34 -3.34
CA GLN A 85 10.06 1.20 -4.39
C GLN A 85 8.96 2.01 -5.08
N SER A 86 7.70 1.82 -4.70
CA SER A 86 6.57 2.48 -5.36
C SER A 86 5.78 3.36 -4.40
N ILE A 87 5.32 4.50 -4.92
CA ILE A 87 4.42 5.43 -4.24
C ILE A 87 3.18 5.67 -5.10
N LYS A 88 2.09 6.06 -4.45
CA LYS A 88 0.90 6.62 -5.10
C LYS A 88 0.93 8.14 -4.95
N ALA A 89 0.92 8.85 -6.07
CA ALA A 89 0.69 10.28 -6.12
C ALA A 89 -0.80 10.53 -6.37
N GLU A 90 -1.42 11.39 -5.55
CA GLU A 90 -2.83 11.76 -5.67
C GLU A 90 -2.99 13.23 -6.11
N ASN A 91 -4.18 13.58 -6.58
CA ASN A 91 -4.51 14.92 -7.10
C ASN A 91 -3.64 15.34 -8.29
N VAL A 92 -3.28 14.36 -9.12
CA VAL A 92 -2.52 14.54 -10.35
C VAL A 92 -3.41 15.27 -11.37
N PRO A 93 -3.02 16.46 -11.86
CA PRO A 93 -3.82 17.21 -12.83
C PRO A 93 -3.90 16.49 -14.18
N ASP A 94 -5.06 16.56 -14.83
CA ASP A 94 -5.33 15.88 -16.11
C ASP A 94 -4.37 16.31 -17.25
N SER A 95 -3.81 17.53 -17.16
CA SER A 95 -2.89 18.09 -18.16
C SER A 95 -1.42 17.71 -17.94
N ILE A 96 -1.09 17.00 -16.86
CA ILE A 96 0.31 16.68 -16.53
C ILE A 96 0.82 15.56 -17.42
N SER A 97 2.03 15.68 -17.94
CA SER A 97 2.69 14.60 -18.67
C SER A 97 3.46 13.66 -17.74
N THR A 98 3.67 12.42 -18.18
CA THR A 98 4.58 11.49 -17.51
C THR A 98 6.00 12.04 -17.41
N ASP A 99 6.47 12.78 -18.43
CA ASP A 99 7.79 13.40 -18.43
C ASP A 99 7.93 14.44 -17.31
N TYR A 100 6.88 15.24 -17.08
CA TYR A 100 6.87 16.20 -15.98
C TYR A 100 6.91 15.48 -14.63
N LEU A 101 6.07 14.46 -14.43
CA LEU A 101 6.07 13.67 -13.20
C LEU A 101 7.43 13.03 -12.97
N LYS A 102 8.07 12.50 -14.02
CA LYS A 102 9.41 11.95 -13.94
C LYS A 102 10.42 12.98 -13.45
N VAL A 103 10.50 14.14 -14.09
CA VAL A 103 11.41 15.22 -13.67
C VAL A 103 11.13 15.66 -12.23
N TYR A 104 9.86 15.76 -11.85
CA TYR A 104 9.47 16.16 -10.50
C TYR A 104 9.92 15.14 -9.43
N PHE A 105 9.70 13.85 -9.66
CA PHE A 105 10.06 12.78 -8.71
C PHE A 105 11.52 12.35 -8.78
N GLU A 106 12.24 12.66 -9.87
CA GLU A 106 13.71 12.50 -9.95
C GLU A 106 14.47 13.69 -9.35
N SER A 107 13.79 14.82 -9.11
CA SER A 107 14.42 16.02 -8.55
C SER A 107 14.96 15.77 -7.13
N ALA A 108 16.26 15.95 -6.96
CA ALA A 108 16.91 15.87 -5.64
C ALA A 108 16.36 16.92 -4.65
N TRP A 109 15.88 18.07 -5.14
CA TRP A 109 15.25 19.08 -4.28
C TRP A 109 13.96 18.60 -3.63
N ASN A 110 13.28 17.63 -4.25
CA ASN A 110 12.07 17.01 -3.73
C ASN A 110 12.35 15.73 -2.93
N GLY A 111 13.62 15.46 -2.57
CA GLY A 111 14.03 14.20 -1.96
C GLY A 111 13.89 13.00 -2.90
N GLY A 112 13.85 13.28 -4.21
CA GLY A 112 13.58 12.32 -5.27
C GLY A 112 14.71 11.31 -5.52
N GLY A 113 14.36 10.29 -6.29
CA GLY A 113 15.26 9.22 -6.72
C GLY A 113 14.99 8.85 -8.18
N GLN A 114 15.88 8.05 -8.78
CA GLN A 114 15.73 7.68 -10.18
C GLN A 114 14.44 6.89 -10.41
N VAL A 115 13.58 7.38 -11.30
CA VAL A 115 12.29 6.76 -11.61
C VAL A 115 12.49 5.67 -12.67
N SER A 116 11.94 4.48 -12.41
CA SER A 116 11.95 3.35 -13.32
C SER A 116 10.67 3.27 -14.16
N ASP A 117 9.51 3.55 -13.55
CA ASP A 117 8.20 3.46 -14.20
C ASP A 117 7.21 4.49 -13.66
N ILE A 118 6.27 4.91 -14.49
CA ILE A 118 5.15 5.78 -14.13
C ILE A 118 3.88 5.25 -14.79
N GLN A 119 2.91 4.89 -13.96
CA GLN A 119 1.58 4.48 -14.41
C GLN A 119 0.58 5.57 -14.05
N LEU A 120 0.01 6.22 -15.06
CA LEU A 120 -1.02 7.26 -14.90
C LEU A 120 -2.42 6.65 -14.84
N PHE A 121 -3.25 7.18 -13.95
CA PHE A 121 -4.66 6.85 -13.83
C PHE A 121 -5.49 8.15 -13.89
N PRO A 122 -5.71 8.72 -15.10
CA PRO A 122 -6.37 10.02 -15.25
C PRO A 122 -7.77 10.07 -14.62
N GLU A 123 -8.56 9.00 -14.79
CA GLU A 123 -9.91 8.90 -14.22
C GLU A 123 -9.93 9.00 -12.68
N LYS A 124 -8.83 8.60 -12.03
CA LYS A 124 -8.66 8.62 -10.58
C LYS A 124 -7.82 9.80 -10.09
N LYS A 125 -7.34 10.65 -11.00
CA LYS A 125 -6.41 11.75 -10.72
C LYS A 125 -5.20 11.28 -9.89
N SER A 126 -4.68 10.11 -10.24
CA SER A 126 -3.60 9.47 -9.49
C SER A 126 -2.54 8.90 -10.43
N ALA A 127 -1.37 8.63 -9.87
CA ALA A 127 -0.27 7.98 -10.55
C ALA A 127 0.47 7.04 -9.59
N ILE A 128 0.93 5.89 -10.09
CA ILE A 128 1.89 5.05 -9.38
C ILE A 128 3.28 5.34 -9.94
N ILE A 129 4.19 5.74 -9.06
CA ILE A 129 5.57 6.08 -9.41
C ILE A 129 6.45 5.01 -8.79
N THR A 130 7.22 4.31 -9.62
CA THR A 130 8.18 3.30 -9.20
C THR A 130 9.59 3.86 -9.36
N PHE A 131 10.39 3.76 -8.31
CA PHE A 131 11.80 4.14 -8.25
C PHE A 131 12.69 2.92 -8.51
N ARG A 132 13.93 3.15 -8.94
CA ARG A 132 14.92 2.05 -9.09
C ARG A 132 15.44 1.52 -7.77
N ASP A 133 15.43 2.35 -6.73
CA ASP A 133 15.89 2.01 -5.39
C ASP A 133 14.83 2.44 -4.36
N HIS A 134 14.69 1.67 -3.28
CA HIS A 134 13.84 1.99 -2.12
C HIS A 134 14.45 3.11 -1.24
N LYS A 135 15.73 3.45 -1.46
CA LYS A 135 16.39 4.55 -0.78
C LYS A 135 15.97 5.86 -1.46
N GLY A 136 15.20 6.67 -0.76
CA GLY A 136 15.21 8.11 -1.04
C GLY A 136 16.63 8.64 -0.82
N ASN A 137 17.09 9.60 -1.63
CA ASN A 137 18.31 10.33 -1.31
C ASN A 137 18.04 11.17 -0.05
N THR A 138 18.38 10.61 1.11
CA THR A 138 18.39 11.30 2.41
C THR A 138 19.62 12.16 2.57
#